data_AF-A0A0D2P8W7-F1
#
_entry.id   AF-A0A0D2P8W7-F1
#
_cell.length_a   1.000
_cell.length_b   1.000
_cell.length_c   1.000
_cell.angle_alpha   90.00
_cell.angle_beta   90.00
_cell.angle_gamma   90.00
#
_symmetry.space_group_name_H-M   'P 1'
#
loop_
_entity.id
_entity.type
_entity.pdbx_description
1 polymer ?
#
loop_
_entity_poly.entity_id
_entity_poly.type
_entity_poly.pdbx_seq_one_letter_code
_entity_poly.pdbx_strand_id
1 'polypeptide(L)'
;LIIVLPDMPMELRQDALLHLRNAFQHDVLQQTDSAEAGEKFKYPTLHFGWYNRCAKQGKDVPGDVDPAGHRRKGKTRSSKTAQCQPFTTEELQENAKAYTILSECFKKMFEWLAAAVQLFLPAEYEILAQYAEVLPADAHCPAYPFSNFVINFNVTTTVH
;
A
#
# COMPACT_ATOMS: atom_id res chain seq x y z
N LEU A 1 13.90 8.78 -1.43
CA LEU A 1 13.43 10.14 -1.10
C LEU A 1 12.60 10.02 0.17
N ILE A 2 12.94 10.77 1.22
CA ILE A 2 12.13 10.86 2.45
C ILE A 2 11.60 12.29 2.49
N ILE A 3 10.28 12.44 2.60
CA ILE A 3 9.61 13.74 2.69
C ILE A 3 8.99 13.82 4.07
N VAL A 4 9.32 14.87 4.81
CA VAL A 4 8.71 15.16 6.11
C VAL A 4 7.77 16.34 5.90
N LEU A 5 6.49 16.14 6.20
CA LEU A 5 5.45 17.16 6.08
C LEU A 5 4.97 17.57 7.48
N PRO A 6 5.70 18.44 8.19
CA PRO A 6 5.38 18.79 9.59
C PRO A 6 4.10 19.62 9.72
N ASP A 7 3.72 20.32 8.66
CA ASP A 7 2.66 21.34 8.62
C ASP A 7 1.25 20.77 8.39
N MET A 8 1.06 19.45 8.55
CA MET A 8 -0.28 18.85 8.46
C MET A 8 -1.20 19.49 9.51
N PRO A 9 -2.38 20.01 9.13
CA PRO A 9 -3.32 20.61 10.07
C PRO A 9 -3.63 19.70 11.26
N MET A 10 -3.72 20.27 12.47
CA MET A 10 -4.00 19.51 13.70
C MET A 10 -5.31 18.74 13.59
N GLU A 11 -6.32 19.32 12.97
CA GLU A 11 -7.65 18.73 12.75
C GLU A 11 -7.59 17.40 11.99
N LEU A 12 -6.60 17.22 11.10
CA LEU A 12 -6.41 15.96 10.37
C LEU A 12 -5.69 14.91 11.20
N ARG A 13 -4.89 15.33 12.19
CA ARG A 13 -4.03 14.45 13.01
C ARG A 13 -4.66 14.05 14.35
N GLN A 14 -5.45 14.93 14.96
CA GLN A 14 -5.96 14.75 16.32
C GLN A 14 -6.79 13.48 16.49
N ASP A 15 -7.57 13.12 15.47
CA ASP A 15 -8.48 11.96 15.50
C ASP A 15 -7.82 10.68 14.94
N ALA A 16 -6.54 10.73 14.57
CA ALA A 16 -5.90 9.60 13.91
C ALA A 16 -5.86 8.34 14.79
N LEU A 17 -5.61 8.49 16.10
CA LEU A 17 -5.65 7.37 17.03
C LEU A 17 -7.07 6.80 17.20
N LEU A 18 -8.09 7.67 17.18
CA LEU A 18 -9.49 7.25 17.23
C LEU A 18 -9.87 6.46 15.98
N HIS A 19 -9.46 6.94 14.80
CA HIS A 19 -9.66 6.24 13.54
C HIS A 19 -9.00 4.85 13.51
N LEU A 20 -7.78 4.74 14.03
CA LEU A 20 -7.10 3.44 14.18
C LEU A 20 -7.85 2.50 15.12
N ARG A 21 -8.36 2.99 16.27
CA ARG A 21 -9.18 2.21 17.20
C ARG A 21 -10.54 1.80 16.63
N ASN A 22 -11.06 2.55 15.66
CA ASN A 22 -12.28 2.19 14.96
C ASN A 22 -12.03 1.06 13.94
N ALA A 23 -10.87 1.08 13.28
CA ALA A 23 -10.49 0.07 12.29
C ALA A 23 -9.98 -1.24 12.90
N PHE A 24 -9.32 -1.18 14.05
CA PHE A 24 -8.67 -2.33 14.69
C PHE A 24 -9.18 -2.54 16.12
N GLN A 25 -9.27 -3.80 16.54
CA GLN A 25 -9.61 -4.15 17.91
C GLN A 25 -8.55 -3.63 18.89
N HIS A 26 -8.94 -3.38 20.15
CA HIS A 26 -8.08 -2.78 21.17
C HIS A 26 -6.76 -3.50 21.40
N ASP A 27 -6.67 -4.79 21.10
CA ASP A 27 -5.50 -5.61 21.39
C ASP A 27 -4.28 -5.28 20.50
N VAL A 28 -4.49 -4.67 19.32
CA VAL A 28 -3.41 -4.33 18.37
C VAL A 28 -2.70 -3.02 18.76
N LEU A 29 -3.45 -2.06 19.29
CA LEU A 29 -2.94 -0.73 19.67
C LEU A 29 -2.61 -0.71 21.15
N GLN A 30 -1.32 -0.80 21.46
CA GLN A 30 -0.83 -0.86 22.83
C GLN A 30 0.10 0.33 23.10
N GLN A 31 0.09 0.82 24.33
CA GLN A 31 1.13 1.73 24.76
C GLN A 31 2.44 0.94 24.86
N THR A 32 3.47 1.39 24.16
CA THR A 32 4.76 0.70 24.14
C THR A 32 5.86 1.71 24.46
N ASP A 33 6.62 1.40 25.50
CA ASP A 33 7.80 2.18 25.86
C ASP A 33 9.00 1.68 25.05
N SER A 34 9.61 2.58 24.28
CA SER A 34 10.83 2.33 23.52
C SER A 34 12.01 1.85 24.39
N ALA A 35 12.11 2.31 25.64
CA ALA A 35 13.18 1.93 26.55
C ALA A 35 13.03 0.48 27.04
N GLU A 36 11.79 0.02 27.27
CA GLU A 36 11.49 -1.33 27.74
C GLU A 36 11.46 -2.35 26.61
N ALA A 37 10.93 -1.98 25.44
CA ALA A 37 10.79 -2.87 24.28
C ALA A 37 12.16 -3.30 23.72
N GLY A 38 13.16 -2.44 23.86
CA GLY A 38 14.54 -2.69 23.45
C GLY A 38 14.76 -2.65 21.93
N GLU A 39 16.03 -2.64 21.54
CA GLU A 39 16.47 -2.44 20.13
C GLU A 39 15.99 -3.52 19.16
N LYS A 40 15.61 -4.70 19.67
CA LYS A 40 15.18 -5.85 18.85
C LYS A 40 13.66 -5.93 18.67
N PHE A 41 12.91 -4.98 19.22
CA PHE A 41 11.46 -4.99 19.10
C PHE A 41 11.04 -4.86 17.62
N LYS A 42 10.24 -5.82 17.16
CA LYS A 42 9.61 -5.76 15.84
C LYS A 42 8.20 -5.26 16.02
N TYR A 43 7.94 -4.07 15.49
CA TYR A 43 6.61 -3.50 15.54
C TYR A 43 5.70 -4.13 14.46
N PRO A 44 4.42 -4.43 14.78
CA PRO A 44 3.47 -4.92 13.79
C PRO A 44 3.27 -3.89 12.67
N THR A 45 3.19 -4.38 11.44
CA THR A 45 3.03 -3.55 10.25
C THR A 45 1.98 -4.16 9.35
N LEU A 46 1.09 -3.33 8.80
CA LEU A 46 0.12 -3.75 7.77
C LEU A 46 0.30 -2.90 6.52
N HIS A 47 0.55 -3.56 5.40
CA HIS A 47 0.68 -3.03 4.05
C HIS A 47 -0.62 -3.21 3.29
N PHE A 48 -1.29 -2.10 3.02
CA PHE A 48 -2.47 -2.05 2.16
C PHE A 48 -2.05 -1.59 0.79
N GLY A 49 -2.09 -2.48 -0.19
CA GLY A 49 -1.63 -2.13 -1.52
C GLY A 49 -2.07 -3.07 -2.61
N TRP A 50 -1.92 -2.58 -3.83
CA TRP A 50 -2.04 -3.36 -5.04
C TRP A 50 -0.67 -3.59 -5.64
N TYR A 51 -0.39 -4.85 -5.98
CA TYR A 51 0.80 -5.20 -6.74
C TYR A 51 0.44 -6.06 -7.94
N ASN A 52 1.13 -5.82 -9.04
CA ASN A 52 1.15 -6.77 -10.14
C ASN A 52 2.25 -7.81 -9.85
N ARG A 53 1.87 -8.97 -9.30
CA ARG A 53 2.84 -10.05 -8.99
C ARG A 53 3.32 -10.79 -10.24
N CYS A 54 2.87 -10.42 -11.44
CA CYS A 54 3.21 -11.12 -12.67
C CYS A 54 3.68 -10.19 -13.77
N ALA A 55 4.86 -9.60 -13.57
CA ALA A 55 5.81 -9.57 -14.67
C ALA A 55 6.29 -11.01 -14.91
N LYS A 56 5.56 -11.81 -15.70
CA LYS A 56 6.21 -12.94 -16.36
C LYS A 56 7.35 -12.32 -17.15
N GLN A 57 8.60 -12.61 -16.78
CA GLN A 57 9.73 -12.17 -17.58
C GLN A 57 9.52 -12.76 -18.98
N GLY A 58 9.38 -11.89 -19.99
CA GLY A 58 9.20 -12.28 -21.40
C GLY A 58 10.47 -12.89 -22.01
N LYS A 59 11.35 -13.47 -21.20
CA LYS A 59 12.57 -14.11 -21.65
C LYS A 59 12.19 -15.36 -22.43
N ASP A 60 12.60 -15.41 -23.69
CA ASP A 60 12.35 -16.51 -24.63
C ASP A 60 10.86 -16.71 -25.00
N VAL A 61 10.03 -15.66 -24.89
CA VAL A 61 8.64 -15.67 -25.37
C VAL A 61 8.61 -15.16 -26.82
N PRO A 62 8.07 -15.94 -27.79
CA PRO A 62 7.89 -15.49 -29.16
C PRO A 62 6.97 -14.26 -29.22
N GLY A 63 7.40 -13.20 -29.92
CA GLY A 63 6.65 -11.93 -30.00
C GLY A 63 5.39 -11.99 -30.85
N ASP A 64 5.18 -13.09 -31.56
CA ASP A 64 4.06 -13.37 -32.47
C ASP A 64 2.94 -14.21 -31.82
N VAL A 65 3.11 -14.62 -30.56
CA VAL A 65 2.17 -15.50 -29.85
C VAL A 65 1.50 -14.76 -28.70
N ASP A 66 0.16 -14.77 -28.70
CA ASP A 66 -0.63 -14.21 -27.60
C ASP A 66 -0.27 -14.88 -26.25
N PRO A 67 -0.08 -14.10 -25.16
CA PRO A 67 0.26 -14.64 -23.84
C PRO A 67 -0.68 -15.72 -23.29
N ALA A 68 -1.97 -15.69 -23.67
CA ALA A 68 -2.96 -16.71 -23.30
C ALA A 68 -2.81 -18.00 -24.13
N GLY A 69 -2.25 -17.91 -25.33
CA GLY A 69 -1.89 -19.05 -26.18
C GLY A 69 -0.57 -19.72 -25.79
N HIS A 70 0.22 -19.10 -24.91
CA HIS A 70 1.56 -19.57 -24.58
C HIS A 70 1.55 -20.88 -23.75
N ARG A 71 2.14 -21.95 -24.31
CA ARG A 71 2.32 -23.26 -23.67
C ARG A 71 3.80 -23.63 -23.61
N ARG A 72 4.31 -23.97 -22.42
CA ARG A 72 5.67 -24.48 -22.26
C ARG A 72 5.76 -25.91 -22.81
N LYS A 73 6.79 -26.20 -23.60
CA LYS A 73 7.06 -27.56 -24.13
C LYS A 73 7.13 -28.57 -22.98
N GLY A 74 6.37 -29.65 -23.06
CA GLY A 74 6.30 -30.70 -22.02
C GLY A 74 5.34 -30.41 -20.85
N LYS A 75 4.62 -29.28 -20.85
CA LYS A 75 3.55 -29.00 -19.88
C LYS A 75 2.18 -29.17 -20.55
N THR A 76 1.31 -29.98 -19.94
CA THR A 76 -0.05 -30.26 -20.43
C THR A 76 -1.03 -29.10 -20.25
N ARG A 77 -0.74 -28.19 -19.30
CA ARG A 77 -1.59 -27.04 -18.97
C ARG A 77 -0.96 -25.75 -19.49
N SER A 78 -1.80 -24.87 -20.04
CA SER A 78 -1.40 -23.49 -20.38
C SER A 78 -0.93 -22.75 -19.12
N SER A 79 -0.11 -21.72 -19.33
CA SER A 79 0.27 -20.85 -18.22
C SER A 79 -0.99 -20.21 -17.62
N LYS A 80 -1.11 -20.20 -16.28
CA LYS A 80 -2.29 -19.65 -15.62
C LYS A 80 -2.32 -18.14 -15.84
N THR A 81 -3.14 -17.66 -16.76
CA THR A 81 -3.35 -16.23 -17.03
C THR A 81 -3.98 -15.51 -15.85
N ALA A 82 -4.75 -16.21 -15.01
CA ALA A 82 -5.24 -15.69 -13.73
C ALA A 82 -4.10 -15.24 -12.79
N GLN A 83 -2.88 -15.80 -12.93
CA GLN A 83 -1.73 -15.32 -12.16
C GLN A 83 -1.24 -13.95 -12.67
N CYS A 84 -1.55 -13.58 -13.91
CA CYS A 84 -1.20 -12.28 -14.51
C CYS A 84 -2.14 -11.13 -14.11
N GLN A 85 -3.07 -11.37 -13.18
CA GLN A 85 -3.94 -10.31 -12.66
C GLN A 85 -3.21 -9.57 -11.52
N PRO A 86 -3.46 -8.27 -11.33
CA PRO A 86 -3.03 -7.59 -10.13
C PRO A 86 -3.75 -8.20 -8.94
N PHE A 87 -3.05 -8.28 -7.82
CA PHE A 87 -3.59 -8.78 -6.57
C PHE A 87 -3.42 -7.72 -5.50
N THR A 88 -4.39 -7.65 -4.61
CA THR A 88 -4.23 -7.00 -3.32
C THR A 88 -3.26 -7.78 -2.45
N THR A 89 -2.61 -7.09 -1.51
CA THR A 89 -1.82 -7.73 -0.46
C THR A 89 -2.67 -8.74 0.32
N GLU A 90 -2.04 -9.82 0.80
CA GLU A 90 -2.66 -10.79 1.71
C GLU A 90 -3.22 -10.06 2.94
N GLU A 91 -2.46 -9.10 3.48
CA GLU A 91 -2.87 -8.26 4.59
C GLU A 91 -4.13 -7.44 4.27
N LEU A 92 -4.28 -6.89 3.06
CA LEU A 92 -5.52 -6.20 2.66
C LEU A 92 -6.70 -7.18 2.58
N GLN A 93 -6.48 -8.39 2.06
CA GLN A 93 -7.54 -9.41 1.96
C GLN A 93 -8.03 -9.85 3.35
N GLU A 94 -7.11 -10.08 4.28
CA GLU A 94 -7.43 -10.46 5.66
C GLU A 94 -8.06 -9.30 6.46
N ASN A 95 -7.66 -8.05 6.15
CA ASN A 95 -8.08 -6.85 6.86
C ASN A 95 -9.01 -5.96 6.03
N ALA A 96 -9.80 -6.52 5.11
CA ALA A 96 -10.61 -5.76 4.16
C ALA A 96 -11.60 -4.79 4.84
N LYS A 97 -12.15 -5.17 6.00
CA LYS A 97 -13.03 -4.29 6.79
C LYS A 97 -12.28 -3.09 7.36
N ALA A 98 -11.11 -3.33 7.96
CA ALA A 98 -10.26 -2.28 8.49
C ALA A 98 -9.82 -1.34 7.36
N TYR A 99 -9.44 -1.89 6.20
CA TYR A 99 -9.11 -1.13 5.02
C TYR A 99 -10.22 -0.14 4.61
N THR A 100 -11.48 -0.59 4.53
CA THR A 100 -12.62 0.28 4.21
C THR A 100 -12.81 1.39 5.24
N ILE A 101 -12.74 1.06 6.54
CA ILE A 101 -12.88 2.05 7.62
C ILE A 101 -11.76 3.09 7.54
N LEU A 102 -10.51 2.66 7.37
CA LEU A 102 -9.35 3.53 7.25
C LEU A 102 -9.44 4.42 6.02
N SER A 103 -9.90 3.88 4.89
CA SER A 103 -10.08 4.62 3.63
C SER A 103 -11.01 5.82 3.82
N GLU A 104 -12.11 5.63 4.54
CA GLU A 104 -13.06 6.70 4.86
C GLU A 104 -12.53 7.65 5.93
N CYS A 105 -12.04 7.12 7.05
CA CYS A 105 -11.56 7.91 8.18
C CYS A 105 -10.35 8.78 7.83
N PHE A 106 -9.43 8.28 6.99
CA PHE A 106 -8.23 9.01 6.58
C PHE A 106 -8.37 9.72 5.25
N LYS A 107 -9.55 9.72 4.62
CA LYS A 107 -9.78 10.37 3.32
C LYS A 107 -9.23 11.80 3.25
N LYS A 108 -9.60 12.66 4.21
CA LYS A 108 -9.12 14.06 4.26
C LYS A 108 -7.61 14.17 4.45
N MET A 109 -7.02 13.24 5.21
CA MET A 109 -5.57 13.18 5.41
C MET A 109 -4.87 12.80 4.11
N PHE A 110 -5.40 11.82 3.37
CA PHE A 110 -4.86 11.40 2.08
C PHE A 110 -4.99 12.49 1.01
N GLU A 111 -6.15 13.16 0.93
CA GLU A 111 -6.36 14.31 0.02
C GLU A 111 -5.34 15.43 0.30
N TRP A 112 -5.09 15.73 1.59
CA TRP A 112 -4.09 16.72 1.97
C TRP A 112 -2.67 16.29 1.59
N LEU A 113 -2.30 15.02 1.82
CA LEU A 113 -1.01 14.48 1.42
C LEU A 113 -0.80 14.54 -0.09
N ALA A 114 -1.83 14.19 -0.87
CA ALA A 114 -1.80 14.27 -2.33
C ALA A 114 -1.54 15.70 -2.79
N ALA A 115 -2.29 16.67 -2.24
CA ALA A 115 -2.12 18.08 -2.56
C ALA A 115 -0.73 18.61 -2.17
N ALA A 116 -0.21 18.19 -1.01
CA ALA A 116 1.12 18.57 -0.56
C ALA A 116 2.21 18.03 -1.50
N VAL A 117 2.13 16.75 -1.89
CA VAL A 117 3.08 16.15 -2.84
C VAL A 117 2.99 16.84 -4.21
N GLN A 118 1.79 17.13 -4.71
CA GLN A 118 1.61 17.84 -5.97
C GLN A 118 2.21 19.25 -5.94
N LEU A 119 2.08 19.96 -4.81
CA LEU A 119 2.60 21.31 -4.65
C LEU A 119 4.12 21.34 -4.58
N PHE A 120 4.72 20.45 -3.79
CA PHE A 120 6.17 20.49 -3.53
C PHE A 120 6.99 19.66 -4.52
N LEU A 121 6.40 18.63 -5.12
CA LEU A 121 7.05 17.64 -5.98
C LEU A 121 6.14 17.26 -7.16
N PRO A 122 5.79 18.22 -8.04
CA PRO A 122 4.84 17.99 -9.13
C PRO A 122 5.32 16.91 -10.11
N ALA A 123 6.61 16.84 -10.41
CA ALA A 123 7.16 15.83 -11.31
C ALA A 123 7.06 14.42 -10.73
N GLU A 124 7.40 14.24 -9.45
CA GLU A 124 7.24 12.96 -8.76
C GLU A 124 5.77 12.59 -8.60
N TYR A 125 4.89 13.56 -8.35
CA TYR A 125 3.45 13.35 -8.33
C TYR A 125 2.95 12.76 -9.64
N GLU A 126 3.34 13.34 -10.79
CA GLU A 126 2.96 12.84 -12.11
C GLU A 126 3.44 11.40 -12.34
N ILE A 127 4.66 11.07 -11.94
CA ILE A 127 5.20 9.71 -12.05
C ILE A 127 4.39 8.72 -11.19
N LEU A 128 4.08 9.11 -9.95
CA LEU A 128 3.27 8.28 -9.04
C LEU A 128 1.85 8.08 -9.58
N ALA A 129 1.23 9.15 -10.07
CA ALA A 129 -0.09 9.16 -10.68
C ALA A 129 -0.15 8.21 -11.89
N GLN A 130 0.80 8.33 -12.82
CA GLN A 130 0.90 7.43 -13.98
C GLN A 130 1.03 5.96 -13.56
N TYR A 131 1.84 5.68 -12.52
CA TYR A 131 1.98 4.32 -12.02
C TYR A 131 0.66 3.81 -11.41
N ALA A 132 -0.04 4.64 -10.64
CA ALA A 132 -1.33 4.30 -10.04
C ALA A 132 -2.43 4.09 -11.09
N GLU A 133 -2.47 4.89 -12.17
CA GLU A 133 -3.44 4.78 -13.26
C GLU A 133 -3.25 3.53 -14.12
N VAL A 134 -2.00 3.05 -14.25
CA VAL A 134 -1.68 1.83 -15.01
C VAL A 134 -1.95 0.55 -14.20
N LEU A 135 -2.32 0.67 -12.91
CA LEU A 135 -2.71 -0.49 -12.11
C LEU A 135 -3.95 -1.16 -12.72
N PRO A 136 -3.91 -2.47 -13.01
CA PRO A 136 -5.02 -3.13 -13.67
C PRO A 136 -6.25 -3.23 -12.74
N ALA A 137 -7.42 -3.39 -13.37
CA ALA A 137 -8.72 -3.55 -12.71
C ALA A 137 -9.28 -2.31 -11.97
N ASP A 138 -8.90 -1.09 -12.39
CA ASP A 138 -9.44 0.17 -11.85
C ASP A 138 -9.27 0.30 -10.32
N ALA A 139 -8.19 -0.32 -9.83
CA ALA A 139 -7.91 -0.42 -8.41
C ALA A 139 -7.38 0.91 -7.87
N HIS A 140 -8.30 1.76 -7.40
CA HIS A 140 -7.95 3.02 -6.77
C HIS A 140 -7.61 2.86 -5.29
N CYS A 141 -6.36 3.15 -4.95
CA CYS A 141 -5.93 3.35 -3.57
C CYS A 141 -6.48 4.70 -3.06
N PRO A 142 -7.03 4.80 -1.84
CA PRO A 142 -7.56 6.03 -1.24
C PRO A 142 -6.44 7.06 -1.01
N ALA A 143 -5.19 6.60 -0.97
CA ALA A 143 -4.01 7.43 -0.85
C ALA A 143 -3.44 7.86 -2.21
N TYR A 144 -4.25 7.93 -3.28
CA TYR A 144 -3.81 8.47 -4.58
C TYR A 144 -3.04 9.79 -4.41
N PRO A 145 -1.87 10.00 -5.05
CA PRO A 145 -1.29 9.24 -6.17
C PRO A 145 -0.50 7.99 -5.77
N PHE A 146 -0.46 7.62 -4.49
CA PHE A 146 0.22 6.41 -4.04
C PHE A 146 -0.61 5.16 -4.36
N SER A 147 0.06 4.06 -4.73
CA SER A 147 -0.58 2.77 -5.00
C SER A 147 -0.83 1.92 -3.76
N ASN A 148 -0.28 2.35 -2.62
CA ASN A 148 -0.35 1.65 -1.34
C ASN A 148 -0.17 2.63 -0.17
N PHE A 149 -0.56 2.19 1.01
CA PHE A 149 -0.20 2.82 2.28
C PHE A 149 0.09 1.76 3.34
N VAL A 150 0.87 2.14 4.34
CA VAL A 150 1.34 1.22 5.39
C VAL A 150 1.02 1.81 6.75
N ILE A 151 0.55 0.97 7.66
CA ILE A 151 0.31 1.33 9.06
C ILE A 151 1.28 0.54 9.93
N ASN A 152 2.13 1.26 10.65
CA ASN A 152 3.03 0.71 11.65
C ASN A 152 2.42 0.94 13.03
N PHE A 153 2.23 -0.13 13.81
CA PHE A 153 1.62 -0.07 15.13
C PHE A 153 2.69 -0.05 16.21
N ASN A 154 2.47 0.68 17.29
CA ASN A 154 3.32 0.62 18.49
C ASN A 154 4.80 0.87 18.15
N VAL A 155 5.05 1.84 17.26
CA VAL A 155 6.38 2.11 16.73
C VAL A 155 7.31 2.55 17.85
N THR A 156 8.31 1.71 18.13
CA THR A 156 9.44 2.07 18.97
C THR A 156 10.60 2.42 18.05
N THR A 157 10.95 3.70 18.01
CA THR A 157 12.19 4.13 17.36
C THR A 157 13.19 4.45 18.46
N THR A 158 14.41 3.97 18.33
CA THR A 158 15.54 4.62 19.00
C THR A 158 15.68 5.97 18.32
N VAL A 159 15.54 7.06 19.08
CA VAL A 159 15.89 8.39 18.59
C VAL A 159 17.35 8.29 18.12
N HIS A 160 17.57 8.44 16.82
CA HIS A 160 18.90 8.52 16.22
C HIS A 160 19.62 9.80 16.67
#